data_AF-A0A1D1Y2D2-F1
#
_entry.id   AF-A0A1D1Y2D2-F1
#
_cell.length_a   1.000
_cell.length_b   1.000
_cell.length_c   1.000
_cell.angle_alpha   90.00
_cell.angle_beta   90.00
_cell.angle_gamma   90.00
#
_symmetry.space_group_name_H-M   'P 1'
#
loop_
_entity.id
_entity.type
_entity.pdbx_description
1 polymer ?
#
loop_
_entity_poly.entity_id
_entity_poly.type
_entity_poly.pdbx_seq_one_letter_code
_entity_poly.pdbx_strand_id
1 'polypeptide(L)'
;MSNTIPSVEDVEGYDTERLIAYLQTKISNLGEKDFIKLRDQYVDGQAFVNMTQNEFAEPPFNFGYGKAKNLGVLINRLNSQRLLSQEQALLCVPLPIGYHPNVITSQGTTYSGDQFPTEIRIWDLFEEVNNFHFNNEPKFERPQFGNFPSCINEEDIRGAFYYNICQVLNVLLPDYEFSRQPVPIAGIPDFSALFGAFKFIAPIEIKREHVLLSDGKQTFLYFDETTQRYEMNEHARDVIRQIFTYMAEAELQYGVLSTYQHHWFLRRPADEPSVLYISDTLLIHSQSPPVLKTYAYMVQVLCADSFSRNPVITTDKRKRQSVSYSESTTKSTKRGRTTVIASKKKSSSSTNEIKQTPIQNINFADFKYKSILGQGRSGKTLLCEFRGNTIALKCADLSKTPHVLKEMQQEVNIYRILSDIQGIHIPNLLCYGFYGGMYYAIGMTLVGSALNNYKHITERQRAMGLLALNAIHDRGVLHNDIREENILLDDTNDAVYLIDFGMARYHCDAKKSWRLFDEERRKLIRLLDHYTLLDSVIVE
;
A
#
# COMPACT_ATOMS: atom_id res chain seq x y z
N MET A 1 26.24 -5.42 52.71
CA MET A 1 26.58 -5.45 51.28
C MET A 1 25.30 -5.78 50.54
N SER A 2 24.86 -4.92 49.62
CA SER A 2 23.58 -5.09 48.93
C SER A 2 23.59 -6.37 48.08
N ASN A 3 22.57 -7.21 48.25
CA ASN A 3 22.31 -8.42 47.46
C ASN A 3 21.76 -8.06 46.06
N THR A 4 22.39 -7.10 45.39
CA THR A 4 22.03 -6.72 44.02
C THR A 4 22.75 -7.66 43.06
N ILE A 5 21.98 -8.47 42.33
CA ILE A 5 22.49 -9.27 41.22
C ILE A 5 23.00 -8.28 40.16
N PRO A 6 24.27 -8.33 39.75
CA PRO A 6 24.80 -7.39 38.75
C PRO A 6 24.09 -7.58 37.40
N SER A 7 23.86 -6.46 36.70
CA SER A 7 23.33 -6.49 35.33
C SER A 7 24.39 -6.98 34.35
N VAL A 8 24.00 -7.28 33.11
CA VAL A 8 24.94 -7.65 32.05
C VAL A 8 25.91 -6.50 31.74
N GLU A 9 25.45 -5.25 31.80
CA GLU A 9 26.29 -4.06 31.63
C GLU A 9 27.29 -3.90 32.79
N ASP A 10 26.88 -4.25 34.02
CA ASP A 10 27.82 -4.27 35.16
C ASP A 10 28.92 -5.31 34.91
N VAL A 11 28.56 -6.52 34.45
CA VAL A 11 29.49 -7.61 34.18
C VAL A 11 30.41 -7.27 33.00
N GLU A 12 29.94 -6.61 31.95
CA GLU A 12 30.77 -6.13 30.84
C GLU A 12 31.92 -5.22 31.29
N GLY A 13 31.66 -4.37 32.30
CA GLY A 13 32.65 -3.48 32.89
C GLY A 13 33.64 -4.16 33.84
N TYR A 14 33.61 -5.49 33.99
CA TYR A 14 34.55 -6.20 34.85
C TYR A 14 35.87 -6.47 34.14
N ASP A 15 36.98 -6.14 34.80
CA ASP A 15 38.28 -6.71 34.45
C ASP A 15 38.31 -8.22 34.78
N THR A 16 39.34 -8.93 34.31
CA THR A 16 39.47 -10.38 34.49
C THR A 16 39.39 -10.82 35.95
N GLU A 17 39.98 -10.09 36.90
CA GLU A 17 39.96 -10.47 38.32
C GLU A 17 38.58 -10.25 38.95
N ARG A 18 37.91 -9.15 38.61
CA ARG A 18 36.54 -8.86 39.06
C ARG A 18 35.54 -9.85 38.47
N LEU A 19 35.74 -10.27 37.22
CA LEU A 19 34.97 -11.34 36.59
C LEU A 19 35.18 -12.68 37.32
N ILE A 20 36.43 -13.06 37.61
CA ILE A 20 36.74 -14.29 38.35
C ILE A 20 36.06 -14.27 39.73
N ALA A 21 36.17 -13.17 40.47
CA ALA A 21 35.51 -13.00 41.77
C ALA A 21 33.99 -13.17 41.66
N TYR A 22 33.36 -12.63 40.60
CA TYR A 22 31.94 -12.84 40.32
C TYR A 22 31.62 -14.31 40.02
N LEU A 23 32.38 -14.96 39.14
CA LEU A 23 32.15 -16.36 38.75
C LEU A 23 32.29 -17.33 39.92
N GLN A 24 33.24 -17.08 40.83
CA GLN A 24 33.40 -17.84 42.09
C GLN A 24 32.12 -17.85 42.93
N THR A 25 31.35 -16.76 42.92
CA THR A 25 30.07 -16.69 43.65
C THR A 25 28.90 -17.37 42.94
N LYS A 26 29.01 -17.66 41.63
CA LYS A 26 27.89 -18.14 40.80
C LYS A 26 28.03 -19.59 40.35
N ILE A 27 29.25 -20.11 40.23
CA ILE A 27 29.52 -21.43 39.68
C ILE A 27 30.47 -22.18 40.64
N SER A 28 29.90 -23.02 41.50
CA SER A 28 30.62 -23.72 42.58
C SER A 28 31.58 -24.81 42.10
N ASN A 29 31.52 -25.23 40.84
CA ASN A 29 32.38 -26.27 40.26
C ASN A 29 33.57 -25.73 39.45
N LEU A 30 33.82 -24.42 39.47
CA LEU A 30 35.07 -23.81 38.97
C LEU A 30 36.10 -23.75 40.09
N GLY A 31 37.34 -24.16 39.79
CA GLY A 31 38.47 -24.06 40.71
C GLY A 31 39.60 -23.20 40.14
N GLU A 32 40.65 -23.00 40.94
CA GLU A 32 41.78 -22.12 40.58
C GLU A 32 42.43 -22.47 39.23
N LYS A 33 42.51 -23.78 38.89
CA LYS A 33 43.03 -24.22 37.58
C LYS A 33 42.18 -23.77 36.41
N ASP A 34 40.87 -23.55 36.59
CA ASP A 34 39.99 -23.04 35.55
C ASP A 34 40.11 -21.51 35.45
N PHE A 35 40.25 -20.82 36.58
CA PHE A 35 40.44 -19.36 36.62
C PHE A 35 41.80 -18.92 36.05
N ILE A 36 42.86 -19.71 36.24
CA ILE A 36 44.16 -19.50 35.56
C ILE A 36 43.97 -19.49 34.05
N LYS A 37 43.15 -20.40 33.48
CA LYS A 37 42.90 -20.40 32.03
C LYS A 37 42.19 -19.14 31.55
N LEU A 38 41.22 -18.62 32.33
CA LEU A 38 40.57 -17.35 31.99
C LEU A 38 41.57 -16.18 32.05
N ARG A 39 42.48 -16.20 33.04
CA ARG A 39 43.54 -15.20 33.23
C ARG A 39 44.59 -15.23 32.11
N ASP A 40 45.07 -16.41 31.76
CA ASP A 40 46.07 -16.61 30.70
C ASP A 40 45.54 -16.20 29.31
N GLN A 41 44.22 -16.27 29.12
CA GLN A 41 43.55 -15.83 27.90
C GLN A 41 43.00 -14.40 27.99
N TYR A 42 43.29 -13.67 29.07
CA TYR A 42 42.84 -12.29 29.29
C TYR A 42 41.32 -12.11 29.11
N VAL A 43 40.52 -13.08 29.58
CA VAL A 43 39.06 -13.00 29.49
C VAL A 43 38.55 -11.96 30.49
N ASP A 44 38.11 -10.82 29.99
CA ASP A 44 37.41 -9.79 30.76
C ASP A 44 35.89 -9.98 30.65
N GLY A 45 35.13 -9.13 31.34
CA GLY A 45 33.68 -9.17 31.37
C GLY A 45 33.03 -9.04 29.99
N GLN A 46 33.56 -8.14 29.16
CA GLN A 46 33.09 -7.90 27.80
C GLN A 46 33.32 -9.11 26.88
N ALA A 47 34.49 -9.75 26.96
CA ALA A 47 34.77 -10.99 26.25
C ALA A 47 33.84 -12.10 26.74
N PHE A 48 33.71 -12.25 28.06
CA PHE A 48 32.94 -13.32 28.68
C PHE A 48 31.47 -13.37 28.26
N VAL A 49 30.77 -12.22 28.26
CA VAL A 49 29.34 -12.19 27.89
C VAL A 49 29.10 -12.52 26.40
N ASN A 50 30.13 -12.45 25.56
CA ASN A 50 30.07 -12.77 24.14
C ASN A 50 30.52 -14.20 23.81
N MET A 51 31.04 -14.95 24.79
CA MET A 51 31.47 -16.33 24.60
C MET A 51 30.30 -17.31 24.58
N THR A 52 30.50 -18.44 23.91
CA THR A 52 29.56 -19.53 23.76
C THR A 52 29.98 -20.74 24.60
N GLN A 53 29.04 -21.65 24.87
CA GLN A 53 29.35 -22.92 25.54
C GLN A 53 30.45 -23.70 24.81
N ASN A 54 30.49 -23.67 23.48
CA ASN A 54 31.47 -24.41 22.68
C ASN A 54 32.88 -23.83 22.83
N GLU A 55 33.02 -22.50 22.87
CA GLU A 55 34.31 -21.86 23.07
C GLU A 55 34.95 -22.22 24.42
N PHE A 56 34.14 -22.45 25.46
CA PHE A 56 34.66 -22.97 26.72
C PHE A 56 35.05 -24.45 26.66
N ALA A 57 34.40 -25.25 25.82
CA ALA A 57 34.64 -26.68 25.71
C ALA A 57 35.91 -27.01 24.89
N GLU A 58 36.25 -26.16 23.93
CA GLU A 58 37.38 -26.34 23.00
C GLU A 58 38.68 -25.65 23.50
N PRO A 59 39.85 -25.94 22.90
CA PRO A 59 41.06 -25.17 23.14
C PRO A 59 40.83 -23.67 22.86
N PRO A 60 41.37 -22.77 23.70
CA PRO A 60 42.40 -22.99 24.74
C PRO A 60 41.86 -23.41 26.12
N PHE A 61 40.55 -23.31 26.37
CA PHE A 61 39.96 -23.48 27.70
C PHE A 61 39.78 -24.95 28.09
N ASN A 62 39.35 -25.81 27.17
CA ASN A 62 39.15 -27.25 27.39
C ASN A 62 38.37 -27.56 28.69
N PHE A 63 37.30 -26.82 28.97
CA PHE A 63 36.47 -27.07 30.14
C PHE A 63 35.59 -28.31 29.93
N GLY A 64 35.48 -29.15 30.96
CA GLY A 64 34.58 -30.30 30.92
C GLY A 64 33.13 -29.85 30.69
N TYR A 65 32.36 -30.67 29.96
CA TYR A 65 30.99 -30.34 29.50
C TYR A 65 30.11 -29.68 30.56
N GLY A 66 30.09 -30.18 31.80
CA GLY A 66 29.28 -29.60 32.87
C GLY A 66 29.68 -28.16 33.26
N LYS A 67 30.97 -27.83 33.22
CA LYS A 67 31.46 -26.46 33.50
C LYS A 67 31.14 -25.52 32.34
N ALA A 68 31.42 -25.96 31.11
CA ALA A 68 31.11 -25.21 29.89
C ALA A 68 29.60 -24.92 29.77
N LYS A 69 28.75 -25.91 30.06
CA LYS A 69 27.29 -25.76 30.08
C LYS A 69 26.83 -24.75 31.13
N ASN A 70 27.35 -24.81 32.35
CA ASN A 70 26.98 -23.87 33.41
C ASN A 70 27.39 -22.43 33.09
N LEU A 71 28.57 -22.24 32.49
CA LEU A 71 29.02 -20.94 31.99
C LEU A 71 28.11 -20.42 30.86
N GLY A 72 27.78 -21.27 29.88
CA GLY A 72 26.83 -20.94 28.81
C GLY A 72 25.44 -20.56 29.34
N VAL A 73 24.92 -21.28 30.34
CA VAL A 73 23.64 -20.94 30.99
C VAL A 73 23.72 -19.60 31.72
N LEU A 74 24.84 -19.31 32.40
CA LEU A 74 25.04 -18.04 33.09
C LEU A 74 25.11 -16.86 32.10
N ILE A 75 25.83 -17.02 30.99
CA ILE A 75 25.92 -16.03 29.91
C ILE A 75 24.55 -15.81 29.28
N ASN A 76 23.83 -16.89 28.95
CA ASN A 76 22.46 -16.78 28.44
C ASN A 76 21.55 -16.04 29.42
N ARG A 77 21.69 -16.28 30.74
CA ARG A 77 20.92 -15.57 31.75
C ARG A 77 21.29 -14.09 31.82
N LEU A 78 22.57 -13.73 31.75
CA LEU A 78 23.04 -12.35 31.71
C LEU A 78 22.55 -11.65 30.44
N ASN A 79 22.77 -12.25 29.27
CA ASN A 79 22.32 -11.70 28.00
C ASN A 79 20.79 -11.61 27.91
N SER A 80 20.04 -12.50 28.57
CA SER A 80 18.59 -12.39 28.67
C SER A 80 18.10 -11.17 29.47
N GLN A 81 18.96 -10.53 30.27
CA GLN A 81 18.66 -9.25 30.94
C GLN A 81 18.61 -8.09 29.93
N ARG A 82 19.21 -8.23 28.74
CA ARG A 82 19.09 -7.24 27.64
C ARG A 82 17.74 -7.28 26.95
N LEU A 83 17.00 -8.38 27.13
CA LEU A 83 15.75 -8.60 26.42
C LEU A 83 14.60 -7.93 27.17
N LEU A 84 13.93 -7.03 26.48
CA LEU A 84 12.79 -6.26 26.92
C LEU A 84 11.50 -7.07 26.76
N SER A 85 10.51 -6.86 27.64
CA SER A 85 9.14 -7.25 27.32
C SER A 85 8.62 -6.47 26.10
N GLN A 86 7.54 -6.94 25.47
CA GLN A 86 6.93 -6.19 24.37
C GLN A 86 6.58 -4.75 24.78
N GLU A 87 5.98 -4.56 25.97
CA GLU A 87 5.70 -3.23 26.55
C GLU A 87 6.98 -2.39 26.62
N GLN A 88 8.05 -2.92 27.23
CA GLN A 88 9.30 -2.18 27.39
C GLN A 88 9.95 -1.82 26.04
N ALA A 89 9.86 -2.70 25.04
CA ALA A 89 10.37 -2.42 23.70
C ALA A 89 9.53 -1.34 22.99
N LEU A 90 8.20 -1.38 23.12
CA LEU A 90 7.29 -0.38 22.57
C LEU A 90 7.38 0.99 23.25
N LEU A 91 7.92 1.05 24.48
CA LEU A 91 8.24 2.29 25.17
C LEU A 91 9.54 2.95 24.68
N CYS A 92 10.34 2.29 23.83
CA CYS A 92 11.52 2.90 23.25
C CYS A 92 11.14 4.02 22.28
N VAL A 93 11.84 5.15 22.35
CA VAL A 93 11.52 6.35 21.60
C VAL A 93 12.44 6.47 20.37
N PRO A 94 11.89 6.53 19.14
CA PRO A 94 12.68 6.72 17.94
C PRO A 94 13.46 8.03 17.91
N LEU A 95 14.58 8.05 17.18
CA LEU A 95 15.38 9.26 16.99
C LEU A 95 14.68 10.26 16.05
N PRO A 96 14.72 11.57 16.33
CA PRO A 96 14.21 12.59 15.41
C PRO A 96 15.05 12.66 14.13
N ILE A 97 14.46 13.15 13.04
CA ILE A 97 15.20 13.47 11.81
C ILE A 97 15.67 14.94 11.79
N GLY A 98 16.72 15.22 11.03
CA GLY A 98 17.16 16.57 10.69
C GLY A 98 16.79 16.94 9.25
N TYR A 99 16.37 18.18 9.01
CA TYR A 99 16.10 18.70 7.66
C TYR A 99 17.30 19.47 7.13
N HIS A 100 17.65 19.23 5.86
CA HIS A 100 18.70 19.98 5.19
C HIS A 100 18.24 21.43 4.90
N PRO A 101 19.06 22.48 5.07
CA PRO A 101 18.64 23.89 4.88
C PRO A 101 18.05 24.21 3.49
N ASN A 102 18.44 23.46 2.46
CA ASN A 102 17.97 23.63 1.08
C ASN A 102 16.71 22.80 0.75
N VAL A 103 15.80 22.56 1.70
CA VAL A 103 14.54 21.83 1.42
C VAL A 103 13.79 22.51 0.27
N ILE A 104 13.55 21.78 -0.82
CA ILE A 104 12.77 22.30 -1.95
C ILE A 104 11.29 22.28 -1.56
N THR A 105 10.66 23.45 -1.49
CA THR A 105 9.22 23.63 -1.27
C THR A 105 8.42 23.27 -2.53
N SER A 106 8.40 22.00 -2.92
CA SER A 106 7.42 21.55 -3.92
C SER A 106 6.02 21.67 -3.30
N GLN A 107 5.20 22.59 -3.81
CA GLN A 107 3.84 22.91 -3.35
C GLN A 107 2.73 22.15 -4.11
N GLY A 108 3.06 21.03 -4.76
CA GLY A 108 2.08 20.33 -5.58
C GLY A 108 1.28 19.28 -4.80
N THR A 109 0.10 19.64 -4.29
CA THR A 109 -1.03 18.69 -4.26
C THR A 109 -1.94 19.07 -5.42
N THR A 110 -2.13 18.16 -6.37
CA THR A 110 -2.88 18.45 -7.61
C THR A 110 -4.31 17.95 -7.45
N TYR A 111 -5.26 18.89 -7.43
CA TYR A 111 -6.69 18.80 -7.75
C TYR A 111 -7.49 17.61 -7.20
N SER A 112 -8.60 17.84 -6.48
CA SER A 112 -9.49 16.75 -6.08
C SER A 112 -10.96 17.15 -5.89
N GLY A 113 -11.85 16.28 -6.36
CA GLY A 113 -13.31 16.45 -6.42
C GLY A 113 -14.08 16.25 -5.11
N ASP A 114 -15.34 15.85 -5.23
CA ASP A 114 -16.41 16.12 -4.24
C ASP A 114 -16.45 15.22 -2.98
N GLN A 115 -15.56 14.23 -2.84
CA GLN A 115 -15.57 13.28 -1.72
C GLN A 115 -14.61 13.72 -0.61
N PHE A 116 -15.17 14.33 0.44
CA PHE A 116 -14.49 14.81 1.64
C PHE A 116 -15.32 14.42 2.87
N PRO A 117 -14.72 14.24 4.07
CA PRO A 117 -15.49 14.05 5.29
C PRO A 117 -16.57 15.13 5.43
N THR A 118 -17.77 14.74 5.85
CA THR A 118 -18.85 15.70 6.12
C THR A 118 -18.54 16.55 7.35
N GLU A 119 -17.78 15.98 8.29
CA GLU A 119 -17.39 16.61 9.53
C GLU A 119 -16.08 16.00 10.02
N ILE A 120 -15.29 16.79 10.74
CA ILE A 120 -14.04 16.36 11.36
C ILE A 120 -14.09 16.71 12.85
N ARG A 121 -13.89 15.70 13.69
CA ARG A 121 -13.97 15.78 15.15
C ARG A 121 -12.64 15.36 15.79
N ILE A 122 -12.44 15.75 17.04
CA ILE A 122 -11.29 15.32 17.85
C ILE A 122 -11.46 13.88 18.34
N TRP A 123 -10.36 13.14 18.38
CA TRP A 123 -10.30 11.81 18.97
C TRP A 123 -9.38 11.82 20.19
N ASP A 124 -9.97 11.67 21.37
CA ASP A 124 -9.21 11.43 22.58
C ASP A 124 -8.71 9.98 22.63
N LEU A 125 -7.55 9.73 22.02
CA LEU A 125 -6.95 8.39 21.89
C LEU A 125 -5.91 8.13 22.98
N PHE A 126 -5.16 9.15 23.38
CA PHE A 126 -3.89 8.93 24.07
C PHE A 126 -4.05 8.54 25.54
N GLU A 127 -5.16 8.89 26.19
CA GLU A 127 -5.47 8.37 27.53
C GLU A 127 -5.70 6.84 27.50
N GLU A 128 -6.44 6.34 26.51
CA GLU A 128 -6.68 4.90 26.33
C GLU A 128 -5.36 4.14 26.08
N VAL A 129 -4.48 4.69 25.24
CA VAL A 129 -3.17 4.10 24.92
C VAL A 129 -2.26 4.04 26.16
N ASN A 130 -2.23 5.11 26.95
CA ASN A 130 -1.42 5.16 28.16
C ASN A 130 -1.85 4.13 29.20
N ASN A 131 -3.16 3.93 29.34
CA ASN A 131 -3.75 2.98 30.29
C ASN A 131 -3.66 1.51 29.83
N PHE A 132 -3.32 1.26 28.55
CA PHE A 132 -3.18 -0.08 28.02
C PHE A 132 -1.77 -0.65 28.26
N HIS A 133 -1.69 -1.95 28.60
CA HIS A 133 -0.42 -2.66 28.78
C HIS A 133 -0.36 -3.92 27.93
N PHE A 134 0.73 -4.07 27.18
CA PHE A 134 0.99 -5.24 26.34
C PHE A 134 1.59 -6.39 27.18
N ASN A 135 0.83 -7.47 27.32
CA ASN A 135 1.22 -8.65 28.12
C ASN A 135 1.65 -9.84 27.25
N ASN A 136 2.45 -9.61 26.20
CA ASN A 136 2.92 -10.70 25.34
C ASN A 136 4.23 -11.32 25.86
N GLU A 137 4.31 -12.65 25.73
CA GLU A 137 5.39 -13.53 26.22
C GLU A 137 6.75 -13.47 25.48
N PRO A 138 6.89 -13.10 24.19
CA PRO A 138 8.21 -13.01 23.58
C PRO A 138 8.97 -11.80 24.15
N LYS A 139 10.26 -12.02 24.43
CA LYS A 139 11.18 -10.95 24.79
C LYS A 139 11.95 -10.48 23.56
N PHE A 140 12.25 -9.19 23.50
CA PHE A 140 12.84 -8.53 22.34
C PHE A 140 14.15 -7.86 22.70
N GLU A 141 15.08 -7.81 21.75
CA GLU A 141 16.21 -6.89 21.87
C GLU A 141 15.72 -5.44 21.88
N ARG A 142 16.46 -4.56 22.53
CA ARG A 142 16.17 -3.13 22.51
C ARG A 142 16.16 -2.63 21.05
N PRO A 143 15.06 -1.99 20.59
CA PRO A 143 14.99 -1.42 19.26
C PRO A 143 16.18 -0.52 18.94
N GLN A 144 16.75 -0.71 17.76
CA GLN A 144 17.83 0.12 17.22
C GLN A 144 17.24 1.13 16.24
N PHE A 145 17.65 2.38 16.35
CA PHE A 145 17.17 3.47 15.50
C PHE A 145 18.31 4.02 14.65
N GLY A 146 18.06 4.14 13.36
CA GLY A 146 18.93 4.79 12.39
C GLY A 146 18.92 6.30 12.58
N ASN A 147 20.07 6.92 12.31
CA ASN A 147 20.24 8.36 12.38
C ASN A 147 20.09 8.98 10.98
N PHE A 148 19.18 9.96 10.85
CA PHE A 148 18.87 10.64 9.60
C PHE A 148 19.01 12.16 9.76
N PRO A 149 20.26 12.69 9.76
CA PRO A 149 20.51 14.09 10.13
C PRO A 149 20.20 15.11 9.03
N SER A 150 19.95 14.67 7.79
CA SER A 150 19.87 15.56 6.62
C SER A 150 18.89 15.04 5.56
N CYS A 151 17.60 15.03 5.88
CA CYS A 151 16.53 14.74 4.93
C CYS A 151 16.27 15.95 4.02
N ILE A 152 16.15 15.71 2.71
CA ILE A 152 15.99 16.73 1.67
C ILE A 152 14.60 16.66 1.04
N ASN A 153 14.06 15.46 0.89
CA ASN A 153 12.80 15.20 0.20
C ASN A 153 11.90 14.21 0.96
N GLU A 154 10.71 13.95 0.41
CA GLU A 154 9.73 13.05 1.02
C GLU A 154 10.17 11.57 1.00
N GLU A 155 10.99 11.15 0.03
CA GLU A 155 11.54 9.79 -0.01
C GLU A 155 12.48 9.54 1.16
N ASP A 156 13.30 10.53 1.55
CA ASP A 156 14.20 10.42 2.70
C ASP A 156 13.40 10.22 4.00
N ILE A 157 12.28 10.94 4.15
CA ILE A 157 11.37 10.80 5.30
C ILE A 157 10.70 9.43 5.28
N ARG A 158 10.23 8.97 4.12
CA ARG A 158 9.69 7.61 3.97
C ARG A 158 10.76 6.56 4.28
N GLY A 159 12.03 6.80 3.97
CA GLY A 159 13.15 5.94 4.35
C GLY A 159 13.35 5.88 5.87
N ALA A 160 13.39 7.04 6.53
CA ALA A 160 13.51 7.13 7.98
C ALA A 160 12.32 6.47 8.70
N PHE A 161 11.09 6.73 8.23
CA PHE A 161 9.87 6.12 8.76
C PHE A 161 9.90 4.60 8.63
N TYR A 162 10.31 4.08 7.46
CA TYR A 162 10.44 2.65 7.26
C TYR A 162 11.42 2.00 8.25
N TYR A 163 12.60 2.59 8.42
CA TYR A 163 13.64 2.01 9.27
C TYR A 163 13.32 2.13 10.77
N ASN A 164 12.93 3.32 11.23
CA ASN A 164 12.77 3.60 12.66
C ASN A 164 11.40 3.23 13.23
N ILE A 165 10.39 3.05 12.38
CA ILE A 165 9.02 2.72 12.80
C ILE A 165 8.60 1.38 12.22
N CYS A 166 8.52 1.24 10.88
CA CYS A 166 7.97 0.01 10.27
C CYS A 166 8.79 -1.24 10.61
N GLN A 167 10.12 -1.22 10.42
CA GLN A 167 10.95 -2.39 10.69
C GLN A 167 10.94 -2.78 12.17
N VAL A 168 10.97 -1.79 13.06
CA VAL A 168 10.86 -2.03 14.50
C VAL A 168 9.52 -2.67 14.84
N LEU A 169 8.41 -2.12 14.35
CA LEU A 169 7.08 -2.68 14.58
C LEU A 169 6.93 -4.09 14.00
N ASN A 170 7.47 -4.37 12.81
CA ASN A 170 7.43 -5.70 12.20
C ASN A 170 8.18 -6.75 13.05
N VAL A 171 9.25 -6.37 13.75
CA VAL A 171 9.94 -7.24 14.71
C VAL A 171 9.11 -7.43 15.98
N LEU A 172 8.51 -6.36 16.50
CA LEU A 172 7.75 -6.38 17.76
C LEU A 172 6.34 -6.98 17.61
N LEU A 173 5.82 -7.09 16.37
CA LEU A 173 4.46 -7.47 16.02
C LEU A 173 4.47 -8.47 14.85
N PRO A 174 4.86 -9.74 15.06
CA PRO A 174 5.11 -10.69 13.97
C PRO A 174 3.89 -11.05 13.12
N ASP A 175 2.67 -10.86 13.63
CA ASP A 175 1.42 -11.08 12.88
C ASP A 175 1.05 -9.91 11.97
N TYR A 176 1.78 -8.79 12.08
CA TYR A 176 1.51 -7.54 11.39
C TYR A 176 2.69 -7.16 10.50
N GLU A 177 2.37 -6.55 9.37
CA GLU A 177 3.37 -6.05 8.44
C GLU A 177 3.08 -4.60 8.09
N PHE A 178 4.02 -3.72 8.45
CA PHE A 178 4.10 -2.34 8.02
C PHE A 178 5.08 -2.27 6.86
N SER A 179 4.59 -2.06 5.64
CA SER A 179 5.44 -2.07 4.46
C SER A 179 4.92 -1.17 3.36
N ARG A 180 5.68 -1.08 2.25
CA ARG A 180 5.27 -0.38 1.03
C ARG A 180 4.54 -1.30 0.06
N GLN A 181 4.06 -2.46 0.55
CA GLN A 181 3.41 -3.45 -0.29
C GLN A 181 2.15 -2.85 -0.94
N PRO A 182 1.95 -3.06 -2.25
CA PRO A 182 0.72 -2.67 -2.92
C PRO A 182 -0.50 -3.35 -2.32
N VAL A 183 -1.55 -2.57 -2.07
CA VAL A 183 -2.84 -3.04 -1.52
C VAL A 183 -3.90 -3.13 -2.63
N PRO A 184 -4.92 -4.02 -2.51
CA PRO A 184 -5.91 -4.27 -3.55
C PRO A 184 -7.01 -3.19 -3.60
N ILE A 185 -6.62 -1.92 -3.59
CA ILE A 185 -7.49 -0.75 -3.82
C ILE A 185 -6.86 0.14 -4.90
N ALA A 186 -7.58 1.09 -5.47
CA ALA A 186 -6.98 2.01 -6.44
C ALA A 186 -5.97 2.95 -5.79
N GLY A 187 -6.25 3.37 -4.55
CA GLY A 187 -5.35 4.16 -3.74
C GLY A 187 -3.94 3.54 -3.62
N ILE A 188 -2.96 4.43 -3.55
CA ILE A 188 -1.55 4.08 -3.40
C ILE A 188 -1.06 4.70 -2.09
N PRO A 189 -1.36 4.13 -0.91
CA PRO A 189 -0.83 4.67 0.34
C PRO A 189 0.71 4.56 0.38
N ASP A 190 1.39 5.48 1.06
CA ASP A 190 2.86 5.43 1.19
C ASP A 190 3.35 4.20 1.96
N PHE A 191 2.62 3.83 3.01
CA PHE A 191 2.75 2.55 3.71
C PHE A 191 1.38 1.94 3.97
N SER A 192 1.34 0.62 4.08
CA SER A 192 0.19 -0.13 4.52
C SER A 192 0.53 -0.91 5.79
N ALA A 193 -0.42 -0.96 6.71
CA ALA A 193 -0.43 -1.97 7.75
C ALA A 193 -1.27 -3.16 7.26
N LEU A 194 -0.70 -4.35 7.34
CA LEU A 194 -1.33 -5.62 6.98
C LEU A 194 -1.40 -6.53 8.21
N PHE A 195 -2.42 -7.37 8.28
CA PHE A 195 -2.52 -8.49 9.22
C PHE A 195 -2.42 -9.82 8.47
N GLY A 196 -1.60 -10.74 8.97
CA GLY A 196 -1.42 -12.07 8.38
C GLY A 196 -0.89 -12.06 6.94
N ALA A 197 -0.10 -11.05 6.55
CA ALA A 197 0.52 -10.86 5.23
C ALA A 197 -0.40 -10.52 4.04
N PHE A 198 -1.74 -10.46 4.21
CA PHE A 198 -2.64 -10.14 3.10
C PHE A 198 -3.81 -9.23 3.45
N LYS A 199 -4.22 -9.14 4.72
CA LYS A 199 -5.37 -8.32 5.09
C LYS A 199 -4.94 -6.88 5.30
N PHE A 200 -5.37 -5.98 4.43
CA PHE A 200 -5.12 -4.55 4.59
C PHE A 200 -5.96 -3.95 5.73
N ILE A 201 -5.32 -3.28 6.70
CA ILE A 201 -6.00 -2.84 7.93
C ILE A 201 -5.92 -1.32 8.18
N ALA A 202 -4.89 -0.64 7.69
CA ALA A 202 -4.78 0.82 7.79
C ALA A 202 -3.84 1.39 6.71
N PRO A 203 -4.25 2.43 5.95
CA PRO A 203 -3.33 3.24 5.16
C PRO A 203 -2.51 4.15 6.07
N ILE A 204 -1.26 4.38 5.69
CA ILE A 204 -0.36 5.33 6.33
C ILE A 204 0.19 6.26 5.25
N GLU A 205 -0.08 7.56 5.37
CA GLU A 205 0.45 8.59 4.46
C GLU A 205 1.54 9.40 5.15
N ILE A 206 2.64 9.61 4.42
CA ILE A 206 3.78 10.40 4.88
C ILE A 206 3.79 11.70 4.10
N LYS A 207 3.90 12.82 4.81
CA LYS A 207 4.10 14.14 4.21
C LYS A 207 5.31 14.81 4.83
N ARG A 208 5.81 15.86 4.16
CA ARG A 208 6.86 16.69 4.73
C ARG A 208 6.28 17.63 5.78
N GLU A 209 7.08 17.93 6.81
CA GLU A 209 6.67 18.82 7.88
C GLU A 209 6.16 20.17 7.37
N HIS A 210 6.89 20.80 6.45
CA HIS A 210 6.52 22.08 5.82
C HIS A 210 5.23 22.06 4.99
N VAL A 211 4.73 20.87 4.61
CA VAL A 211 3.44 20.73 3.92
C VAL A 211 2.29 20.75 4.92
N LEU A 212 2.53 20.28 6.15
CA LEU A 212 1.53 20.18 7.22
C LEU A 212 1.74 21.19 8.35
N LEU A 213 2.81 21.98 8.34
CA LEU A 213 3.07 23.04 9.31
C LEU A 213 3.52 24.28 8.52
N SER A 214 2.62 25.26 8.36
CA SER A 214 2.96 26.55 7.74
C SER A 214 3.83 27.38 8.68
N ASP A 215 4.81 28.10 8.11
CA ASP A 215 5.82 28.95 8.75
C ASP A 215 5.50 29.36 10.20
N GLY A 216 5.94 28.52 11.13
CA GLY A 216 6.41 28.95 12.44
C GLY A 216 5.42 29.09 13.59
N LYS A 217 4.14 28.70 13.50
CA LYS A 217 3.26 28.58 14.71
C LYS A 217 1.83 28.02 14.57
N GLN A 218 1.31 27.72 13.38
CA GLN A 218 -0.07 27.20 13.23
C GLN A 218 -0.06 25.75 12.75
N THR A 219 -0.69 24.89 13.52
CA THR A 219 -1.03 23.51 13.14
C THR A 219 -1.89 23.53 11.87
N PHE A 220 -1.69 22.61 10.92
CA PHE A 220 -2.56 22.48 9.73
C PHE A 220 -4.04 22.21 10.05
N LEU A 221 -4.30 21.77 11.28
CA LEU A 221 -5.61 21.57 11.87
C LEU A 221 -5.73 22.52 13.07
N TYR A 222 -6.59 23.53 12.95
CA TYR A 222 -6.95 24.41 14.06
C TYR A 222 -8.25 23.90 14.68
N PHE A 223 -8.24 23.59 15.97
CA PHE A 223 -9.46 23.21 16.68
C PHE A 223 -10.20 24.48 17.11
N ASP A 224 -11.42 24.65 16.62
CA ASP A 224 -12.34 25.66 17.11
C ASP A 224 -13.13 25.07 18.28
N GLU A 225 -12.77 25.49 19.49
CA GLU A 225 -13.44 25.10 20.74
C GLU A 225 -14.93 25.43 20.77
N THR A 226 -15.36 26.46 20.02
CA THR A 226 -16.76 26.90 20.01
C THR A 226 -17.64 25.99 19.17
N THR A 227 -17.12 25.49 18.04
CA THR A 227 -17.85 24.59 17.14
C THR A 227 -17.50 23.11 17.35
N GLN A 228 -16.50 22.82 18.18
CA GLN A 228 -15.89 21.50 18.36
C GLN A 228 -15.45 20.85 17.04
N ARG A 229 -14.94 21.65 16.11
CA ARG A 229 -14.55 21.22 14.76
C ARG A 229 -13.14 21.66 14.42
N TYR A 230 -12.50 20.91 13.53
CA TYR A 230 -11.25 21.33 12.93
C TYR A 230 -11.48 22.25 11.72
N GLU A 231 -10.82 23.39 11.72
CA GLU A 231 -10.53 24.21 10.55
C GLU A 231 -9.17 23.85 9.96
N MET A 232 -9.01 24.00 8.65
CA MET A 232 -7.78 23.59 7.96
C MET A 232 -7.52 24.43 6.72
N ASN A 233 -6.24 24.52 6.34
CA ASN A 233 -5.84 25.15 5.08
C ASN A 233 -6.12 24.23 3.85
N GLU A 234 -5.93 24.75 2.65
CA GLU A 234 -6.23 24.02 1.40
C GLU A 234 -5.36 22.77 1.22
N HIS A 235 -4.06 22.85 1.52
CA HIS A 235 -3.14 21.71 1.41
C HIS A 235 -3.48 20.59 2.40
N ALA A 236 -3.83 20.96 3.64
CA ALA A 236 -4.33 20.06 4.67
C ALA A 236 -5.59 19.33 4.20
N ARG A 237 -6.51 20.06 3.56
CA ARG A 237 -7.72 19.50 2.99
C ARG A 237 -7.41 18.44 1.95
N ASP A 238 -6.43 18.67 1.07
CA ASP A 238 -6.02 17.67 0.09
C ASP A 238 -5.43 16.41 0.71
N VAL A 239 -4.57 16.56 1.72
CA VAL A 239 -3.95 15.42 2.42
C VAL A 239 -5.00 14.60 3.18
N ILE A 240 -5.90 15.27 3.92
CA ILE A 240 -6.99 14.61 4.63
C ILE A 240 -7.94 13.93 3.65
N ARG A 241 -8.26 14.58 2.53
CA ARG A 241 -9.10 13.98 1.48
C ARG A 241 -8.48 12.70 0.94
N GLN A 242 -7.17 12.73 0.66
CA GLN A 242 -6.45 11.59 0.11
C GLN A 242 -6.54 10.37 1.03
N ILE A 243 -6.11 10.50 2.30
CA ILE A 243 -6.14 9.37 3.23
C ILE A 243 -7.56 8.93 3.58
N PHE A 244 -8.51 9.86 3.72
CA PHE A 244 -9.91 9.53 3.94
C PHE A 244 -10.49 8.73 2.77
N THR A 245 -10.10 9.05 1.55
CA THR A 245 -10.55 8.32 0.35
C THR A 245 -9.97 6.91 0.33
N TYR A 246 -8.71 6.71 0.74
CA TYR A 246 -8.13 5.37 0.93
C TYR A 246 -8.88 4.56 1.98
N MET A 247 -9.20 5.18 3.12
CA MET A 247 -9.99 4.53 4.17
C MET A 247 -11.40 4.18 3.69
N ALA A 248 -12.06 5.07 2.95
CA ALA A 248 -13.40 4.84 2.43
C ALA A 248 -13.43 3.76 1.33
N GLU A 249 -12.47 3.77 0.41
CA GLU A 249 -12.36 2.76 -0.66
C GLU A 249 -12.08 1.36 -0.11
N ALA A 250 -11.20 1.26 0.89
CA ALA A 250 -10.85 0.00 1.54
C ALA A 250 -11.84 -0.45 2.63
N GLU A 251 -12.90 0.33 2.87
CA GLU A 251 -13.85 0.13 3.98
C GLU A 251 -13.18 0.03 5.36
N LEU A 252 -12.11 0.80 5.57
CA LEU A 252 -11.34 0.82 6.80
C LEU A 252 -11.82 1.89 7.78
N GLN A 253 -11.66 1.57 9.07
CA GLN A 253 -11.99 2.47 10.17
C GLN A 253 -10.79 3.27 10.65
N TYR A 254 -9.56 2.83 10.40
CA TYR A 254 -8.36 3.48 10.94
C TYR A 254 -7.35 3.80 9.85
N GLY A 255 -6.56 4.85 10.08
CA GLY A 255 -5.48 5.30 9.21
C GLY A 255 -4.52 6.18 9.98
N VAL A 256 -3.34 6.45 9.42
CA VAL A 256 -2.34 7.30 10.06
C VAL A 256 -1.78 8.32 9.08
N LEU A 257 -1.69 9.57 9.52
CA LEU A 257 -0.97 10.63 8.82
C LEU A 257 0.28 10.98 9.62
N SER A 258 1.42 11.14 8.95
CA SER A 258 2.70 11.34 9.62
C SER A 258 3.63 12.28 8.85
N THR A 259 4.38 13.12 9.57
CA THR A 259 5.54 13.85 9.06
C THR A 259 6.86 13.29 9.57
N TYR A 260 6.82 12.06 10.10
CA TYR A 260 7.83 11.46 10.96
C TYR A 260 7.99 12.17 12.31
N GLN A 261 8.10 13.50 12.35
CA GLN A 261 8.21 14.25 13.61
C GLN A 261 6.87 14.36 14.36
N HIS A 262 5.78 14.39 13.61
CA HIS A 262 4.41 14.50 14.11
C HIS A 262 3.54 13.39 13.52
N HIS A 263 2.67 12.80 14.34
CA HIS A 263 1.76 11.74 13.94
C HIS A 263 0.32 12.07 14.35
N TRP A 264 -0.62 11.76 13.46
CA TRP A 264 -2.05 11.87 13.70
C TRP A 264 -2.72 10.54 13.36
N PHE A 265 -3.47 10.01 14.32
CA PHE A 265 -4.24 8.79 14.16
C PHE A 265 -5.67 9.14 13.78
N LEU A 266 -6.20 8.43 12.80
CA LEU A 266 -7.48 8.70 12.19
C LEU A 266 -8.46 7.59 12.55
N ARG A 267 -9.70 7.96 12.86
CA ARG A 267 -10.80 7.04 13.10
C ARG A 267 -12.02 7.44 12.28
N ARG A 268 -12.58 6.47 11.57
CA ARG A 268 -13.80 6.57 10.76
C ARG A 268 -14.79 5.52 11.29
N PRO A 269 -15.73 5.92 12.15
CA PRO A 269 -16.68 4.98 12.75
C PRO A 269 -17.56 4.31 11.70
N ALA A 270 -17.99 3.07 11.95
CA ALA A 270 -18.88 2.35 11.03
C ALA A 270 -20.31 2.94 10.99
N ASP A 271 -20.75 3.50 12.10
CA ASP A 271 -22.06 4.13 12.30
C ASP A 271 -22.14 5.55 11.69
N GLU A 272 -21.03 6.28 11.66
CA GLU A 272 -20.91 7.61 11.02
C GLU A 272 -19.81 7.63 9.95
N PRO A 273 -19.99 6.90 8.83
CA PRO A 273 -18.93 6.64 7.86
C PRO A 273 -18.48 7.84 7.04
N SER A 274 -19.15 8.98 7.16
CA SER A 274 -18.76 10.24 6.54
C SER A 274 -18.02 11.17 7.48
N VAL A 275 -17.94 10.85 8.77
CA VAL A 275 -17.26 11.65 9.79
C VAL A 275 -15.84 11.11 10.00
N LEU A 276 -14.87 12.00 10.14
CA LEU A 276 -13.49 11.66 10.43
C LEU A 276 -13.08 12.19 11.80
N TYR A 277 -12.60 11.31 12.66
CA TYR A 277 -12.02 11.63 13.94
C TYR A 277 -10.50 11.67 13.79
N ILE A 278 -9.85 12.71 14.31
CA ILE A 278 -8.40 12.90 14.24
C ILE A 278 -7.88 13.06 15.67
N SER A 279 -6.85 12.30 16.04
CA SER A 279 -6.20 12.44 17.34
C SER A 279 -5.51 13.79 17.49
N ASP A 280 -5.19 14.16 18.72
CA ASP A 280 -4.18 15.18 18.95
C ASP A 280 -2.83 14.82 18.32
N THR A 281 -1.96 15.81 18.20
CA THR A 281 -0.65 15.63 17.58
C THR A 281 0.28 14.83 18.49
N LEU A 282 0.73 13.67 18.04
CA LEU A 282 1.73 12.87 18.74
C LEU A 282 3.13 13.18 18.21
N LEU A 283 4.01 13.69 19.07
CA LEU A 283 5.40 13.99 18.74
C LEU A 283 6.26 12.72 18.74
N ILE A 284 7.25 12.64 17.85
CA ILE A 284 8.17 11.49 17.74
C ILE A 284 8.91 11.18 19.05
N HIS A 285 9.20 12.23 19.83
CA HIS A 285 9.93 12.15 21.08
C HIS A 285 9.02 12.02 22.32
N SER A 286 7.71 11.82 22.11
CA SER A 286 6.74 11.63 23.20
C SER A 286 7.10 10.40 24.03
N GLN A 287 7.03 10.55 25.35
CA GLN A 287 7.21 9.47 26.32
C GLN A 287 5.88 8.92 26.85
N SER A 288 4.75 9.60 26.59
CA SER A 288 3.45 9.26 27.15
C SER A 288 2.29 9.78 26.25
N PRO A 289 1.77 8.96 25.33
CA PRO A 289 2.26 7.64 24.96
C PRO A 289 3.47 7.73 24.00
N PRO A 290 4.36 6.72 23.97
CA PRO A 290 5.36 6.61 22.92
C PRO A 290 4.73 6.27 21.55
N VAL A 291 5.38 6.70 20.47
CA VAL A 291 4.90 6.47 19.09
C VAL A 291 4.74 4.98 18.80
N LEU A 292 5.77 4.17 19.04
CA LEU A 292 5.71 2.73 18.75
C LEU A 292 4.55 2.05 19.50
N LYS A 293 4.37 2.36 20.79
CA LYS A 293 3.23 1.89 21.59
C LYS A 293 1.88 2.26 20.97
N THR A 294 1.75 3.49 20.46
CA THR A 294 0.50 3.97 19.86
C THR A 294 0.18 3.25 18.54
N TYR A 295 1.18 3.02 17.68
CA TYR A 295 0.98 2.21 16.47
C TYR A 295 0.60 0.76 16.79
N ALA A 296 1.28 0.15 17.78
CA ALA A 296 0.95 -1.20 18.23
C ALA A 296 -0.48 -1.28 18.78
N TYR A 297 -0.90 -0.29 19.58
CA TYR A 297 -2.25 -0.21 20.11
C TYR A 297 -3.30 -0.11 18.99
N MET A 298 -3.06 0.74 17.99
CA MET A 298 -3.96 0.88 16.86
C MET A 298 -4.17 -0.47 16.14
N VAL A 299 -3.11 -1.20 15.82
CA VAL A 299 -3.25 -2.44 15.03
C VAL A 299 -3.71 -3.64 15.85
N GLN A 300 -3.23 -3.80 17.10
CA GLN A 300 -3.55 -4.96 17.93
C GLN A 300 -4.87 -4.84 18.69
N VAL A 301 -5.31 -3.61 19.00
CA VAL A 301 -6.53 -3.38 19.80
C VAL A 301 -7.65 -2.85 18.90
N LEU A 302 -7.44 -1.71 18.25
CA LEU A 302 -8.50 -1.01 17.53
C LEU A 302 -8.89 -1.71 16.23
N CYS A 303 -7.91 -2.03 15.39
CA CYS A 303 -8.16 -2.76 14.15
C CYS A 303 -8.68 -4.18 14.43
N ALA A 304 -8.19 -4.85 15.48
CA ALA A 304 -8.62 -6.19 15.86
C ALA A 304 -10.10 -6.26 16.28
N ASP A 305 -10.58 -5.31 17.09
CA ASP A 305 -12.00 -5.25 17.50
C ASP A 305 -12.92 -4.99 16.29
N SER A 306 -12.45 -4.18 15.34
CA SER A 306 -13.18 -3.91 14.09
C SER A 306 -13.46 -5.19 13.29
N PHE A 307 -12.51 -6.12 13.27
CA PHE A 307 -12.69 -7.42 12.61
C PHE A 307 -13.72 -8.31 13.30
N SER A 308 -13.83 -8.19 14.62
CA SER A 308 -14.78 -8.97 15.40
C SER A 308 -16.22 -8.53 15.14
N ARG A 309 -16.43 -7.27 14.77
CA ARG A 309 -17.77 -6.68 14.57
C ARG A 309 -18.28 -6.69 13.13
N ASN A 310 -17.42 -7.00 12.14
CA ASN A 310 -17.77 -7.13 10.71
C ASN A 310 -18.69 -6.02 10.12
N PRO A 311 -18.51 -4.72 10.41
CA PRO A 311 -19.39 -3.72 9.83
C PRO A 311 -18.95 -3.40 8.38
N VAL A 312 -19.74 -3.81 7.39
CA VAL A 312 -19.65 -3.25 6.03
C VAL A 312 -19.98 -1.77 6.14
N ILE A 313 -19.03 -0.91 5.82
CA ILE A 313 -19.21 0.53 5.98
C ILE A 313 -19.99 1.07 4.77
N THR A 314 -21.32 1.03 4.85
CA THR A 314 -22.20 1.47 3.76
C THR A 314 -22.00 2.96 3.45
N THR A 315 -21.60 3.27 2.22
CA THR A 315 -21.51 4.65 1.74
C THR A 315 -22.91 5.23 1.54
N ASP A 316 -23.14 6.38 2.18
CA ASP A 316 -24.44 7.04 2.21
C ASP A 316 -24.89 7.49 0.81
N LYS A 317 -26.15 7.20 0.45
CA LYS A 317 -26.72 7.50 -0.87
C LYS A 317 -26.97 9.00 -1.02
N ARG A 318 -25.93 9.79 -1.33
CA ARG A 318 -26.11 11.22 -1.62
C ARG A 318 -27.09 11.43 -2.78
N LYS A 319 -28.11 12.27 -2.55
CA LYS A 319 -29.06 12.75 -3.56
C LYS A 319 -28.31 13.52 -4.65
N ARG A 320 -28.51 13.07 -5.90
CA ARG A 320 -27.96 13.61 -7.14
C ARG A 320 -28.25 15.11 -7.30
N GLN A 321 -27.21 15.92 -7.50
CA GLN A 321 -27.30 17.14 -8.30
C GLN A 321 -26.44 16.95 -9.55
N SER A 322 -27.11 16.74 -10.68
CA SER A 322 -26.50 16.68 -11.99
C SER A 322 -26.01 18.08 -12.39
N VAL A 323 -24.70 18.28 -12.48
CA VAL A 323 -24.14 19.44 -13.17
C VAL A 323 -23.87 19.00 -14.61
N SER A 324 -24.78 19.37 -15.51
CA SER A 324 -24.55 19.24 -16.95
C SER A 324 -23.57 20.32 -17.40
N TYR A 325 -22.42 19.91 -17.94
CA TYR A 325 -21.56 20.80 -18.73
C TYR A 325 -22.30 21.18 -20.00
N SER A 326 -22.79 22.42 -20.09
CA SER A 326 -23.37 22.96 -21.32
C SER A 326 -22.27 23.57 -22.17
N GLU A 327 -21.96 22.95 -23.30
CA GLU A 327 -21.25 23.59 -24.40
C GLU A 327 -22.05 24.79 -24.90
N SER A 328 -21.37 25.93 -24.96
CA SER A 328 -21.88 27.19 -25.50
C SER A 328 -22.12 27.07 -27.00
N THR A 329 -23.38 26.98 -27.40
CA THR A 329 -23.83 27.32 -28.75
C THR A 329 -25.00 28.28 -28.72
N THR A 330 -24.97 29.19 -29.68
CA THR A 330 -25.69 30.45 -29.79
C THR A 330 -27.21 30.30 -29.91
N LYS A 331 -27.92 31.24 -29.27
CA LYS A 331 -29.39 31.37 -29.23
C LYS A 331 -30.02 31.44 -30.62
N SER A 332 -31.11 30.69 -30.83
CA SER A 332 -32.26 31.19 -31.59
C SER A 332 -33.58 30.71 -30.96
N THR A 333 -34.53 31.63 -30.91
CA THR A 333 -35.84 31.56 -30.28
C THR A 333 -36.86 30.83 -31.14
N LYS A 334 -37.71 29.98 -30.54
CA LYS A 334 -39.15 29.90 -30.86
C LYS A 334 -39.94 29.04 -29.84
N ARG A 335 -41.08 29.59 -29.44
CA ARG A 335 -42.13 29.05 -28.56
C ARG A 335 -42.81 27.82 -29.15
N GLY A 336 -43.31 26.91 -28.30
CA GLY A 336 -44.39 25.98 -28.70
C GLY A 336 -44.70 24.82 -27.75
N ARG A 337 -45.73 25.02 -26.90
CA ARG A 337 -46.78 24.10 -26.43
C ARG A 337 -46.48 22.63 -26.05
N THR A 338 -46.85 22.35 -24.80
CA THR A 338 -47.28 21.09 -24.17
C THR A 338 -48.14 20.19 -25.04
N THR A 339 -47.82 18.89 -25.11
CA THR A 339 -48.82 17.80 -25.19
C THR A 339 -48.30 16.54 -24.50
N VAL A 340 -49.10 16.05 -23.55
CA VAL A 340 -48.97 14.77 -22.87
C VAL A 340 -49.67 13.72 -23.73
N ILE A 341 -48.97 12.66 -24.15
CA ILE A 341 -49.61 11.45 -24.65
C ILE A 341 -48.94 10.24 -24.01
N ALA A 342 -49.69 9.59 -23.13
CA ALA A 342 -49.42 8.26 -22.62
C ALA A 342 -49.93 7.22 -23.62
N SER A 343 -49.12 6.20 -23.95
CA SER A 343 -49.67 4.93 -24.42
C SER A 343 -48.69 3.76 -24.38
N LYS A 344 -49.05 2.81 -23.51
CA LYS A 344 -49.11 1.35 -23.71
C LYS A 344 -47.82 0.56 -23.97
N LYS A 345 -47.47 -0.18 -22.91
CA LYS A 345 -46.78 -1.48 -22.93
C LYS A 345 -47.35 -2.41 -24.02
N LYS A 346 -46.45 -3.01 -24.80
CA LYS A 346 -46.62 -4.35 -25.37
C LYS A 346 -45.40 -5.19 -25.00
N SER A 347 -45.70 -6.34 -24.42
CA SER A 347 -44.81 -7.44 -24.11
C SER A 347 -44.46 -8.20 -25.39
N SER A 348 -43.17 -8.41 -25.63
CA SER A 348 -42.67 -9.52 -26.44
C SER A 348 -41.33 -9.98 -25.88
N SER A 349 -41.30 -11.24 -25.47
CA SER A 349 -40.13 -12.01 -25.11
C SER A 349 -39.17 -12.10 -26.30
N SER A 350 -37.97 -11.54 -26.15
CA SER A 350 -36.79 -11.89 -26.94
C SER A 350 -35.59 -11.90 -26.01
N THR A 351 -34.83 -12.98 -26.04
CA THR A 351 -33.48 -13.12 -25.47
C THR A 351 -32.60 -12.03 -26.06
N ASN A 352 -32.50 -10.91 -25.35
CA ASN A 352 -31.60 -9.81 -25.69
C ASN A 352 -30.35 -9.96 -24.81
N GLU A 353 -29.24 -10.40 -25.38
CA GLU A 353 -27.93 -9.92 -24.91
C GLU A 353 -27.93 -8.40 -25.13
N ILE A 354 -28.27 -7.69 -24.06
CA ILE A 354 -28.23 -6.24 -24.04
C ILE A 354 -26.76 -5.87 -24.23
N LYS A 355 -26.41 -5.28 -25.38
CA LYS A 355 -25.19 -4.46 -25.50
C LYS A 355 -25.31 -3.35 -24.46
N GLN A 356 -24.82 -3.61 -23.25
CA GLN A 356 -24.88 -2.65 -22.16
C GLN A 356 -23.96 -1.50 -22.52
N THR A 357 -24.51 -0.29 -22.62
CA THR A 357 -23.71 0.92 -22.76
C THR A 357 -22.80 1.04 -21.55
N PRO A 358 -21.49 1.33 -21.72
CA PRO A 358 -20.57 1.44 -20.60
C PRO A 358 -21.04 2.48 -19.58
N ILE A 359 -20.97 2.13 -18.30
CA ILE A 359 -21.43 3.00 -17.20
C ILE A 359 -20.35 4.03 -16.87
N GLN A 360 -20.72 5.31 -16.81
CA GLN A 360 -19.80 6.42 -16.52
C GLN A 360 -19.83 6.92 -15.07
N ASN A 361 -20.95 6.72 -14.37
CA ASN A 361 -21.13 7.13 -12.98
C ASN A 361 -20.85 5.94 -12.08
N ILE A 362 -19.58 5.76 -11.72
CA ILE A 362 -19.09 4.69 -10.87
C ILE A 362 -18.79 5.21 -9.46
N ASN A 363 -19.10 4.42 -8.44
CA ASN A 363 -18.85 4.72 -7.02
C ASN A 363 -18.14 3.53 -6.35
N PHE A 364 -17.56 3.75 -5.17
CA PHE A 364 -16.92 2.65 -4.41
C PHE A 364 -17.84 1.46 -4.16
N ALA A 365 -19.10 1.70 -3.81
CA ALA A 365 -20.08 0.64 -3.57
C ALA A 365 -20.41 -0.22 -4.82
N ASP A 366 -20.01 0.22 -6.02
CA ASP A 366 -20.16 -0.61 -7.21
C ASP A 366 -19.08 -1.71 -7.31
N PHE A 367 -17.98 -1.60 -6.54
CA PHE A 367 -16.81 -2.48 -6.63
C PHE A 367 -16.61 -3.30 -5.35
N LYS A 368 -16.23 -4.58 -5.52
CA LYS A 368 -15.62 -5.40 -4.46
C LYS A 368 -14.26 -5.87 -4.92
N TYR A 369 -13.20 -5.30 -4.35
CA TYR A 369 -11.84 -5.61 -4.75
C TYR A 369 -11.39 -6.97 -4.21
N LYS A 370 -10.69 -7.76 -5.04
CA LYS A 370 -10.22 -9.10 -4.67
C LYS A 370 -8.70 -9.17 -4.60
N SER A 371 -8.02 -8.83 -5.69
CA SER A 371 -6.56 -8.91 -5.78
C SER A 371 -6.01 -7.96 -6.84
N ILE A 372 -4.69 -7.79 -6.87
CA ILE A 372 -3.98 -7.05 -7.90
C ILE A 372 -3.64 -8.01 -9.04
N LEU A 373 -4.03 -7.67 -10.27
CA LEU A 373 -3.67 -8.39 -11.49
C LEU A 373 -2.36 -7.88 -12.08
N GLY A 374 -2.09 -6.58 -11.93
CA GLY A 374 -0.85 -5.96 -12.41
C GLY A 374 -0.72 -4.52 -11.96
N GLN A 375 0.50 -3.99 -12.05
CA GLN A 375 0.79 -2.58 -11.78
C GLN A 375 1.78 -2.08 -12.82
N GLY A 376 1.46 -0.94 -13.43
CA GLY A 376 2.26 -0.36 -14.51
C GLY A 376 2.17 1.16 -14.52
N ARG A 377 2.59 1.74 -15.64
CA ARG A 377 2.64 3.19 -15.81
C ARG A 377 1.30 3.87 -15.59
N SER A 378 0.23 3.33 -16.17
CA SER A 378 -1.11 3.91 -16.11
C SER A 378 -1.88 3.58 -14.82
N GLY A 379 -1.19 3.08 -13.78
CA GLY A 379 -1.75 2.75 -12.48
C GLY A 379 -1.80 1.26 -12.20
N LYS A 380 -2.85 0.83 -11.51
CA LYS A 380 -3.03 -0.52 -10.99
C LYS A 380 -4.18 -1.21 -11.72
N THR A 381 -4.04 -2.49 -12.04
CA THR A 381 -5.12 -3.33 -12.57
C THR A 381 -5.54 -4.29 -11.47
N LEU A 382 -6.81 -4.24 -11.09
CA LEU A 382 -7.41 -5.01 -10.00
C LEU A 382 -8.38 -6.05 -10.55
N LEU A 383 -8.36 -7.23 -9.93
CA LEU A 383 -9.47 -8.18 -10.03
C LEU A 383 -10.55 -7.71 -9.06
N CYS A 384 -11.74 -7.39 -9.57
CA CYS A 384 -12.85 -6.99 -8.70
C CYS A 384 -14.19 -7.51 -9.21
N GLU A 385 -15.19 -7.52 -8.34
CA GLU A 385 -16.59 -7.67 -8.72
C GLU A 385 -17.19 -6.29 -8.97
N PHE A 386 -17.81 -6.08 -10.13
CA PHE A 386 -18.58 -4.91 -10.48
C PHE A 386 -20.01 -5.31 -10.80
N ARG A 387 -20.96 -4.91 -9.94
CA ARG A 387 -22.40 -5.22 -10.06
C ARG A 387 -22.70 -6.70 -10.35
N GLY A 388 -21.98 -7.61 -9.69
CA GLY A 388 -22.12 -9.06 -9.82
C GLY A 388 -21.27 -9.71 -10.90
N ASN A 389 -20.55 -8.94 -11.73
CA ASN A 389 -19.62 -9.48 -12.72
C ASN A 389 -18.18 -9.40 -12.22
N THR A 390 -17.38 -10.44 -12.47
CA THR A 390 -15.93 -10.35 -12.23
C THR A 390 -15.28 -9.64 -13.41
N ILE A 391 -14.50 -8.59 -13.14
CA ILE A 391 -13.90 -7.71 -14.15
C ILE A 391 -12.41 -7.49 -13.86
N ALA A 392 -11.69 -7.05 -14.89
CA ALA A 392 -10.40 -6.39 -14.75
C ALA A 392 -10.62 -4.87 -14.67
N LEU A 393 -10.26 -4.26 -13.55
CA LEU A 393 -10.41 -2.83 -13.30
C LEU A 393 -9.05 -2.15 -13.32
N LYS A 394 -8.75 -1.43 -14.40
CA LYS A 394 -7.58 -0.54 -14.48
C LYS A 394 -7.94 0.78 -13.83
N CYS A 395 -7.21 1.18 -12.79
CA CYS A 395 -7.49 2.38 -12.01
C CYS A 395 -6.20 3.17 -11.72
N ALA A 396 -6.31 4.50 -11.71
CA ALA A 396 -5.22 5.40 -11.38
C ALA A 396 -5.59 6.33 -10.23
N ASP A 397 -4.63 6.49 -9.32
CA ASP A 397 -4.64 7.51 -8.28
C ASP A 397 -4.12 8.84 -8.81
N LEU A 398 -5.04 9.73 -9.19
CA LEU A 398 -4.68 11.00 -9.81
C LEU A 398 -4.04 11.99 -8.83
N SER A 399 -4.13 11.74 -7.51
CA SER A 399 -3.39 12.56 -6.54
C SER A 399 -1.88 12.29 -6.61
N LYS A 400 -1.47 11.07 -7.00
CA LYS A 400 -0.07 10.67 -7.15
C LYS A 400 0.41 10.68 -8.61
N THR A 401 -0.45 10.30 -9.56
CA THR A 401 -0.07 10.17 -10.98
C THR A 401 -1.01 10.92 -11.93
N PRO A 402 -1.22 12.25 -11.78
CA PRO A 402 -2.20 13.00 -12.59
C PRO A 402 -1.92 12.99 -14.09
N HIS A 403 -0.66 12.78 -14.49
CA HIS A 403 -0.23 12.76 -15.89
C HIS A 403 -0.82 11.60 -16.70
N VAL A 404 -1.25 10.50 -16.06
CA VAL A 404 -1.80 9.31 -16.74
C VAL A 404 -3.23 9.48 -17.22
N LEU A 405 -3.93 10.52 -16.73
CA LEU A 405 -5.34 10.76 -17.06
C LEU A 405 -5.59 10.85 -18.58
N LYS A 406 -4.69 11.54 -19.30
CA LYS A 406 -4.80 11.68 -20.76
C LYS A 406 -4.69 10.35 -21.49
N GLU A 407 -3.81 9.46 -21.02
CA GLU A 407 -3.61 8.12 -21.58
C GLU A 407 -4.85 7.24 -21.33
N MET A 408 -5.41 7.27 -20.11
CA MET A 408 -6.62 6.52 -19.80
C MET A 408 -7.85 7.02 -20.58
N GLN A 409 -8.02 8.34 -20.72
CA GLN A 409 -9.09 8.91 -21.54
C GLN A 409 -8.94 8.56 -23.02
N GLN A 410 -7.70 8.52 -23.53
CA GLN A 410 -7.40 8.06 -24.87
C GLN A 410 -7.78 6.59 -25.05
N GLU A 411 -7.43 5.72 -24.10
CA GLU A 411 -7.80 4.31 -24.10
C GLU A 411 -9.32 4.13 -24.18
N VAL A 412 -10.09 4.84 -23.35
CA VAL A 412 -11.56 4.83 -23.41
C VAL A 412 -12.08 5.27 -24.79
N ASN A 413 -11.52 6.34 -25.37
CA ASN A 413 -11.93 6.81 -26.68
C ASN A 413 -11.66 5.76 -27.77
N ILE A 414 -10.53 5.06 -27.71
CA ILE A 414 -10.22 3.98 -28.64
C ILE A 414 -11.18 2.80 -28.47
N TYR A 415 -11.47 2.37 -27.23
CA TYR A 415 -12.49 1.34 -27.00
C TYR A 415 -13.85 1.71 -27.59
N ARG A 416 -14.25 2.99 -27.53
CA ARG A 416 -15.48 3.48 -28.14
C ARG A 416 -15.46 3.42 -29.67
N ILE A 417 -14.33 3.72 -30.30
CA ILE A 417 -14.14 3.59 -31.76
C ILE A 417 -14.22 2.11 -32.16
N LEU A 418 -13.62 1.23 -31.36
CA LEU A 418 -13.55 -0.22 -31.59
C LEU A 418 -14.76 -1.01 -31.03
N SER A 419 -15.89 -0.34 -30.80
CA SER A 419 -17.05 -0.91 -30.09
C SER A 419 -17.65 -2.19 -30.70
N ASP A 420 -17.47 -2.40 -31.99
CA ASP A 420 -18.01 -3.53 -32.75
C ASP A 420 -17.09 -4.76 -32.78
N ILE A 421 -15.85 -4.65 -32.28
CA ILE A 421 -14.91 -5.78 -32.12
C ILE A 421 -14.66 -6.16 -30.65
N GLN A 422 -15.30 -5.47 -29.71
CA GLN A 422 -15.29 -5.83 -28.30
C GLN A 422 -15.90 -7.23 -28.09
N GLY A 423 -15.29 -8.02 -27.21
CA GLY A 423 -15.61 -9.42 -26.96
C GLY A 423 -15.05 -10.40 -28.00
N ILE A 424 -14.52 -9.90 -29.13
CA ILE A 424 -13.97 -10.72 -30.22
C ILE A 424 -12.44 -10.61 -30.26
N HIS A 425 -11.91 -9.39 -30.34
CA HIS A 425 -10.48 -9.11 -30.49
C HIS A 425 -9.91 -8.22 -29.39
N ILE A 426 -10.79 -7.56 -28.62
CA ILE A 426 -10.45 -6.75 -27.45
C ILE A 426 -11.51 -7.01 -26.37
N PRO A 427 -11.21 -6.83 -25.07
CA PRO A 427 -12.18 -6.99 -24.00
C PRO A 427 -13.42 -6.08 -24.16
N ASN A 428 -14.55 -6.45 -23.54
CA ASN A 428 -15.68 -5.54 -23.46
C ASN A 428 -15.40 -4.44 -22.44
N LEU A 429 -15.62 -3.18 -22.82
CA LEU A 429 -15.60 -2.04 -21.93
C LEU A 429 -16.93 -1.98 -21.17
N LEU A 430 -16.89 -2.14 -19.84
CA LEU A 430 -18.07 -2.25 -19.00
C LEU A 430 -18.38 -0.96 -18.24
N CYS A 431 -17.33 -0.28 -17.76
CA CYS A 431 -17.46 1.00 -17.08
C CYS A 431 -16.18 1.82 -17.24
N TYR A 432 -16.29 3.14 -17.10
CA TYR A 432 -15.12 4.01 -17.02
C TYR A 432 -15.48 5.34 -16.39
N GLY A 433 -14.50 6.12 -15.95
CA GLY A 433 -14.72 7.50 -15.53
C GLY A 433 -14.11 7.82 -14.18
N PHE A 434 -14.46 9.01 -13.68
CA PHE A 434 -14.02 9.46 -12.37
C PHE A 434 -14.84 8.81 -11.26
N TYR A 435 -14.17 8.48 -10.16
CA TYR A 435 -14.81 8.06 -8.92
C TYR A 435 -13.93 8.43 -7.72
N GLY A 436 -14.49 8.43 -6.52
CA GLY A 436 -13.73 8.76 -5.32
C GLY A 436 -13.21 10.21 -5.26
N GLY A 437 -13.62 11.08 -6.19
CA GLY A 437 -13.11 12.45 -6.34
C GLY A 437 -11.67 12.57 -6.87
N MET A 438 -10.85 11.52 -6.79
CA MET A 438 -9.43 11.54 -7.17
C MET A 438 -8.97 10.33 -8.00
N TYR A 439 -9.89 9.45 -8.40
CA TYR A 439 -9.56 8.29 -9.23
C TYR A 439 -10.14 8.40 -10.63
N TYR A 440 -9.49 7.72 -11.57
CA TYR A 440 -10.06 7.38 -12.87
C TYR A 440 -9.95 5.87 -13.07
N ALA A 441 -11.02 5.24 -13.55
CA ALA A 441 -11.05 3.81 -13.80
C ALA A 441 -11.54 3.45 -15.20
N ILE A 442 -11.14 2.27 -15.66
CA ILE A 442 -11.60 1.57 -16.86
C ILE A 442 -11.83 0.11 -16.44
N GLY A 443 -13.09 -0.31 -16.43
CA GLY A 443 -13.49 -1.68 -16.12
C GLY A 443 -13.80 -2.46 -17.38
N MET A 444 -13.17 -3.62 -17.52
CA MET A 444 -13.26 -4.47 -18.70
C MET A 444 -13.55 -5.92 -18.33
N THR A 445 -14.09 -6.71 -19.25
CA THR A 445 -14.20 -8.16 -19.04
C THR A 445 -12.82 -8.78 -18.79
N LEU A 446 -12.73 -9.65 -17.79
CA LEU A 446 -11.53 -10.44 -17.54
C LEU A 446 -11.39 -11.50 -18.64
N VAL A 447 -10.26 -11.51 -19.35
CA VAL A 447 -9.99 -12.46 -20.44
C VAL A 447 -8.56 -12.96 -20.37
N GLY A 448 -8.37 -14.28 -20.59
CA GLY A 448 -7.06 -14.89 -20.84
C GLY A 448 -5.93 -14.61 -19.84
N SER A 449 -4.71 -14.93 -20.27
CA SER A 449 -3.44 -14.62 -19.60
C SER A 449 -2.46 -13.96 -20.58
N ALA A 450 -1.55 -13.13 -20.08
CA ALA A 450 -0.59 -12.42 -20.93
C ALA A 450 0.37 -13.38 -21.65
N LEU A 451 0.72 -13.05 -22.90
CA LEU A 451 1.54 -13.86 -23.80
C LEU A 451 2.93 -14.18 -23.21
N ASN A 452 3.51 -13.30 -22.41
CA ASN A 452 4.81 -13.53 -21.74
C ASN A 452 4.78 -14.66 -20.69
N ASN A 453 3.60 -15.11 -20.27
CA ASN A 453 3.45 -16.27 -19.39
C ASN A 453 3.57 -17.61 -20.16
N TYR A 454 3.60 -17.56 -21.49
CA TYR A 454 3.65 -18.74 -22.34
C TYR A 454 5.06 -18.94 -22.91
N LYS A 455 5.47 -20.20 -23.05
CA LYS A 455 6.70 -20.57 -23.78
C LYS A 455 6.41 -20.90 -25.25
N HIS A 456 5.20 -21.34 -25.53
CA HIS A 456 4.76 -21.83 -26.82
C HIS A 456 3.35 -21.32 -27.11
N ILE A 457 3.03 -21.15 -28.38
CA ILE A 457 1.70 -20.75 -28.86
C ILE A 457 1.23 -21.70 -29.97
N THR A 458 -0.08 -21.76 -30.21
CA THR A 458 -0.62 -22.52 -31.36
C THR A 458 -0.52 -21.69 -32.65
N GLU A 459 -0.51 -22.37 -33.81
CA GLU A 459 -0.57 -21.65 -35.10
C GLU A 459 -1.86 -20.82 -35.20
N ARG A 460 -2.96 -21.32 -34.61
CA ARG A 460 -4.23 -20.61 -34.53
C ARG A 460 -4.14 -19.34 -33.70
N GLN A 461 -3.54 -19.38 -32.51
CA GLN A 461 -3.32 -18.17 -31.69
C GLN A 461 -2.49 -17.14 -32.46
N ARG A 462 -1.44 -17.57 -33.16
CA ARG A 462 -0.65 -16.67 -34.03
C ARG A 462 -1.51 -16.00 -35.11
N ALA A 463 -2.32 -16.78 -35.82
CA ALA A 463 -3.22 -16.25 -36.84
C ALA A 463 -4.27 -15.30 -36.24
N MET A 464 -4.86 -15.65 -35.09
CA MET A 464 -5.84 -14.84 -34.39
C MET A 464 -5.27 -13.52 -33.88
N GLY A 465 -4.01 -13.49 -33.42
CA GLY A 465 -3.33 -12.25 -33.06
C GLY A 465 -3.17 -11.29 -34.25
N LEU A 466 -2.81 -11.82 -35.43
CA LEU A 466 -2.74 -11.01 -36.65
C LEU A 466 -4.11 -10.53 -37.11
N LEU A 467 -5.15 -11.38 -37.00
CA LEU A 467 -6.53 -11.00 -37.31
C LEU A 467 -7.03 -9.90 -36.36
N ALA A 468 -6.75 -10.01 -35.07
CA ALA A 468 -7.11 -9.00 -34.08
C ALA A 468 -6.47 -7.65 -34.41
N LEU A 469 -5.17 -7.63 -34.72
CA LEU A 469 -4.49 -6.40 -35.09
C LEU A 469 -5.03 -5.79 -36.40
N ASN A 470 -5.26 -6.61 -37.43
CA ASN A 470 -5.86 -6.14 -38.68
C ASN A 470 -7.25 -5.54 -38.44
N ALA A 471 -8.09 -6.15 -37.59
CA ALA A 471 -9.40 -5.62 -37.27
C ALA A 471 -9.33 -4.24 -36.58
N ILE A 472 -8.31 -3.99 -35.76
CA ILE A 472 -8.03 -2.68 -35.16
C ILE A 472 -7.56 -1.69 -36.23
N HIS A 473 -6.66 -2.11 -37.11
CA HIS A 473 -6.12 -1.29 -38.21
C HIS A 473 -7.18 -0.88 -39.22
N ASP A 474 -8.13 -1.77 -39.55
CA ASP A 474 -9.24 -1.51 -40.46
C ASP A 474 -10.17 -0.39 -39.96
N ARG A 475 -10.18 -0.14 -38.63
CA ARG A 475 -10.88 0.98 -37.98
C ARG A 475 -10.01 2.22 -37.85
N GLY A 476 -8.86 2.25 -38.51
CA GLY A 476 -7.93 3.38 -38.50
C GLY A 476 -7.18 3.58 -37.18
N VAL A 477 -7.12 2.57 -36.31
CA VAL A 477 -6.43 2.66 -35.02
C VAL A 477 -5.04 2.03 -35.12
N LEU A 478 -4.01 2.80 -34.78
CA LEU A 478 -2.67 2.27 -34.47
C LEU A 478 -2.58 2.03 -32.96
N HIS A 479 -2.11 0.86 -32.54
CA HIS A 479 -2.01 0.52 -31.13
C HIS A 479 -0.82 1.24 -30.45
N ASN A 480 0.29 1.40 -31.16
CA ASN A 480 1.60 1.94 -30.77
C ASN A 480 2.32 1.25 -29.61
N ASP A 481 1.74 0.20 -29.01
CA ASP A 481 2.32 -0.49 -27.86
C ASP A 481 2.19 -2.01 -27.95
N ILE A 482 2.46 -2.57 -29.13
CA ILE A 482 2.53 -4.02 -29.31
C ILE A 482 3.73 -4.58 -28.55
N ARG A 483 3.44 -5.40 -27.53
CA ARG A 483 4.37 -6.14 -26.68
C ARG A 483 3.64 -7.29 -25.99
N GLU A 484 4.37 -8.28 -25.49
CA GLU A 484 3.82 -9.54 -24.94
C GLU A 484 2.81 -9.31 -23.81
N GLU A 485 3.06 -8.32 -22.94
CA GLU A 485 2.18 -7.98 -21.82
C GLU A 485 0.80 -7.46 -22.26
N ASN A 486 0.68 -6.95 -23.49
CA ASN A 486 -0.55 -6.36 -24.04
C ASN A 486 -1.32 -7.33 -24.96
N ILE A 487 -0.89 -8.59 -25.03
CA ILE A 487 -1.54 -9.65 -25.82
C ILE A 487 -1.99 -10.73 -24.85
N LEU A 488 -3.30 -10.93 -24.71
CA LEU A 488 -3.87 -11.95 -23.83
C LEU A 488 -4.35 -13.15 -24.64
N LEU A 489 -3.99 -14.35 -24.19
CA LEU A 489 -4.40 -15.62 -24.77
C LEU A 489 -5.46 -16.30 -23.89
N ASP A 490 -6.53 -16.77 -24.51
CA ASP A 490 -7.52 -17.64 -23.87
C ASP A 490 -7.36 -19.07 -24.42
N ASP A 491 -6.76 -19.94 -23.61
CA ASP A 491 -6.47 -21.32 -23.99
C ASP A 491 -7.74 -22.17 -24.20
N THR A 492 -8.90 -21.70 -23.72
CA THR A 492 -10.15 -22.47 -23.86
C THR A 492 -10.72 -22.45 -25.28
N ASN A 493 -10.40 -21.42 -26.06
CA ASN A 493 -10.99 -21.17 -27.38
C ASN A 493 -9.96 -20.67 -28.42
N ASP A 494 -8.67 -20.66 -28.09
CA ASP A 494 -7.58 -20.05 -28.87
C ASP A 494 -7.84 -18.57 -29.23
N ALA A 495 -8.63 -17.86 -28.43
CA ALA A 495 -8.89 -16.44 -28.65
C ALA A 495 -7.68 -15.60 -28.23
N VAL A 496 -7.50 -14.50 -28.94
CA VAL A 496 -6.44 -13.52 -28.69
C VAL A 496 -7.06 -12.15 -28.54
N TYR A 497 -6.73 -11.50 -27.44
CA TYR A 497 -7.21 -10.17 -27.10
C TYR A 497 -6.05 -9.20 -27.03
N LEU A 498 -6.20 -8.05 -27.69
CA LEU A 498 -5.28 -6.92 -27.55
C LEU A 498 -5.81 -5.95 -26.51
N ILE A 499 -4.94 -5.49 -25.61
CA ILE A 499 -5.28 -4.61 -24.48
C ILE A 499 -4.32 -3.41 -24.38
N ASP A 500 -4.66 -2.45 -23.52
CA ASP A 500 -3.87 -1.25 -23.24
C ASP A 500 -3.73 -0.29 -24.44
N PHE A 501 -4.80 0.46 -24.70
CA PHE A 501 -4.83 1.46 -25.77
C PHE A 501 -4.38 2.86 -25.31
N GLY A 502 -3.65 2.96 -24.19
CA GLY A 502 -3.21 4.26 -23.65
C GLY A 502 -2.32 5.06 -24.59
N MET A 503 -1.57 4.37 -25.46
CA MET A 503 -0.67 4.97 -26.47
C MET A 503 -1.25 4.98 -27.89
N ALA A 504 -2.46 4.43 -28.07
CA ALA A 504 -3.04 4.24 -29.38
C ALA A 504 -3.48 5.57 -30.02
N ARG A 505 -3.47 5.61 -31.34
CA ARG A 505 -3.84 6.81 -32.13
C ARG A 505 -4.86 6.45 -33.21
N TYR A 506 -5.86 7.30 -33.34
CA TYR A 506 -6.86 7.19 -34.40
C TYR A 506 -6.45 8.03 -35.61
N HIS A 507 -6.44 7.42 -36.78
CA HIS A 507 -6.13 8.01 -38.07
C HIS A 507 -7.35 7.91 -38.98
N CYS A 508 -8.02 9.05 -39.23
CA CYS A 508 -9.22 9.10 -40.07
C CYS A 508 -8.97 8.78 -41.55
N ASP A 509 -7.71 8.82 -42.02
CA ASP A 509 -7.30 8.48 -43.37
C ASP A 509 -6.19 7.42 -43.34
N ALA A 510 -6.58 6.17 -43.08
CA ALA A 510 -5.66 5.04 -42.95
C ALA A 510 -4.76 4.87 -44.19
N LYS A 511 -5.24 5.26 -45.38
CA LYS A 511 -4.49 5.18 -46.64
C LYS A 511 -3.27 6.11 -46.66
N LYS A 512 -3.32 7.27 -46.00
CA LYS A 512 -2.14 8.16 -45.89
C LYS A 512 -1.10 7.66 -44.90
N SER A 513 -1.52 6.86 -43.93
CA SER A 513 -0.68 6.35 -42.86
C SER A 513 -0.34 4.85 -43.00
N TRP A 514 -0.62 4.23 -44.15
CA TRP A 514 -0.48 2.77 -44.36
C TRP A 514 0.88 2.20 -43.95
N ARG A 515 1.96 2.98 -44.11
CA ARG A 515 3.32 2.58 -43.72
C ARG A 515 3.44 2.31 -42.21
N LEU A 516 2.76 3.12 -41.40
CA LEU A 516 2.76 2.97 -39.93
C LEU A 516 2.02 1.69 -39.52
N PHE A 517 0.87 1.42 -40.14
CA PHE A 517 0.10 0.20 -39.90
C PHE A 517 0.89 -1.05 -40.29
N ASP A 518 1.52 -1.04 -41.47
CA ASP A 518 2.35 -2.15 -41.92
C ASP A 518 3.60 -2.36 -41.02
N GLU A 519 4.20 -1.28 -40.52
CA GLU A 519 5.30 -1.35 -39.55
C GLU A 519 4.87 -1.97 -38.21
N GLU A 520 3.72 -1.56 -37.67
CA GLU A 520 3.16 -2.15 -36.45
C GLU A 520 2.81 -3.64 -36.66
N ARG A 521 2.23 -4.00 -37.81
CA ARG A 521 1.98 -5.39 -38.18
C ARG A 521 3.27 -6.21 -38.23
N ARG A 522 4.32 -5.68 -38.86
CA ARG A 522 5.66 -6.31 -38.88
C ARG A 522 6.27 -6.42 -37.48
N LYS A 523 5.98 -5.50 -36.57
CA LYS A 523 6.38 -5.60 -35.16
C LYS A 523 5.69 -6.80 -34.48
N LEU A 524 4.38 -6.98 -34.67
CA LEU A 524 3.66 -8.13 -34.13
C LEU A 524 4.17 -9.45 -34.70
N ILE A 525 4.40 -9.55 -36.02
CA ILE A 525 4.93 -10.76 -36.66
C ILE A 525 6.27 -11.15 -36.01
N ARG A 526 7.22 -10.21 -35.94
CA ARG A 526 8.52 -10.46 -35.32
C ARG A 526 8.41 -10.89 -33.87
N LEU A 527 7.45 -10.34 -33.12
CA LEU A 527 7.18 -10.74 -31.74
C LEU A 527 6.72 -12.21 -31.66
N LEU A 528 5.74 -12.60 -32.47
CA LEU A 528 5.15 -13.95 -32.46
C LEU A 528 6.08 -15.02 -33.06
N ASP A 529 7.04 -14.62 -33.90
CA ASP A 529 8.06 -15.52 -34.46
C ASP A 529 9.08 -15.99 -33.41
N HIS A 530 9.23 -15.26 -32.29
CA HIS A 530 10.06 -15.71 -31.18
C HIS A 530 9.47 -16.89 -30.40
N TYR A 531 8.16 -17.15 -30.55
CA TYR A 531 7.47 -18.22 -29.85
C TYR A 531 7.48 -19.50 -30.68
N THR A 532 7.88 -20.61 -30.05
CA THR A 532 7.80 -21.94 -30.68
C THR A 532 6.34 -22.35 -30.85
N LEU A 533 6.03 -23.00 -31.96
CA LEU A 533 4.68 -23.50 -32.19
C LEU A 533 4.47 -24.82 -31.43
N LEU A 534 3.40 -24.92 -30.63
CA LEU A 534 3.00 -26.17 -29.97
C LEU A 534 2.82 -27.31 -30.98
N ASP A 535 2.25 -26.99 -32.14
CA ASP A 535 2.00 -27.95 -33.23
C ASP A 535 3.29 -28.47 -33.89
N SER A 536 4.45 -27.88 -33.56
CA SER A 536 5.77 -28.31 -34.02
C SER A 536 6.57 -29.08 -32.97
N VAL A 537 6.06 -29.22 -31.75
CA VAL A 537 6.69 -30.00 -30.69
C VAL A 537 6.34 -31.48 -30.90
N ILE A 538 7.28 -32.23 -31.49
CA ILE A 538 7.19 -33.68 -31.55
C ILE A 538 7.37 -34.20 -30.12
N VAL A 539 6.32 -34.78 -29.54
CA VAL A 539 6.42 -35.54 -28.30
C VAL A 539 7.04 -36.89 -28.65
N GLU A 540 8.32 -37.09 -28.31
CA GLU A 540 8.95 -38.43 -28.31
C GLU A 540 8.44 -39.29 -27.16
#